data_AF-A0A4R9WC63-F1
#
_entry.id   AF-A0A4R9WC63-F1
#
_cell.length_a   1.000
_cell.length_b   1.000
_cell.length_c   1.000
_cell.angle_alpha   90.00
_cell.angle_beta   90.00
_cell.angle_gamma   90.00
#
_symmetry.space_group_name_H-M   'P 1'
#
loop_
_entity.id
_entity.type
_entity.pdbx_description
1 polymer ?
#
loop_
_entity_poly.entity_id
_entity_poly.type
_entity_poly.pdbx_seq_one_letter_code
_entity_poly.pdbx_strand_id
1 'polypeptide(L)'
;MPTVPEYQSDVSLRPIYRQDLEPNATPEAFGASIGRGMQGAAAGLDKFADVAAQVKSLEDEAAVRRARNQYIAEADTLKYDPEGGFLQKEGRSAIDAFPEYQRNMGDLRSKVSSAARLTPSQQNMFAKAVDPLEQDSRRQGLMHKGQALKSYIVSDLKSSVQTFGDQAMKNAGNPAMVQKYIAAGQLELRRQAELEGWGADTLKLQEAGFVSGVHKNITLKIAATDAIAAEKYMQSNAKQMSGADQYELSNSLKTELVQEKSKREAEAILSDGRQPSTSAEPAQPASGRTLAQAGPRRS
;
A
#
# COMPACT_ATOMS: atom_id res chain seq x y z
N MET A 1 -39.20 -31.88 27.01
CA MET A 1 -38.50 -30.78 26.33
C MET A 1 -38.48 -29.60 27.28
N PRO A 2 -37.36 -28.86 27.42
CA PRO A 2 -37.27 -27.72 28.33
C PRO A 2 -37.98 -26.49 27.74
N THR A 3 -38.76 -25.80 28.55
CA THR A 3 -39.45 -24.55 28.17
C THR A 3 -38.49 -23.37 28.31
N VAL A 4 -38.36 -22.54 27.28
CA VAL A 4 -37.50 -21.35 27.29
C VAL A 4 -38.31 -20.14 27.79
N PRO A 5 -37.80 -19.31 28.72
CA PRO A 5 -38.44 -18.07 29.11
C PRO A 5 -38.31 -17.02 27.99
N GLU A 6 -39.42 -16.41 27.57
CA GLU A 6 -39.41 -15.24 26.69
C GLU A 6 -38.97 -14.00 27.48
N TYR A 7 -37.95 -13.30 26.97
CA TYR A 7 -37.57 -11.98 27.49
C TYR A 7 -38.55 -10.93 26.97
N GLN A 8 -39.37 -10.36 27.87
CA GLN A 8 -40.11 -9.14 27.56
C GLN A 8 -39.15 -7.95 27.54
N SER A 9 -38.93 -7.38 26.36
CA SER A 9 -38.24 -6.09 26.20
C SER A 9 -39.23 -4.95 26.42
N ASP A 10 -39.27 -4.40 27.63
CA ASP A 10 -39.99 -3.15 27.89
C ASP A 10 -39.21 -1.97 27.26
N VAL A 11 -39.77 -1.42 26.18
CA VAL A 11 -39.23 -0.23 25.50
C VAL A 11 -40.31 0.85 25.52
N SER A 12 -40.22 1.73 26.52
CA SER A 12 -41.08 2.90 26.62
C SER A 12 -40.82 3.90 25.49
N LEU A 13 -41.61 3.80 24.42
CA LEU A 13 -41.66 4.81 23.36
C LEU A 13 -42.27 6.10 23.91
N ARG A 14 -41.46 7.16 24.03
CA ARG A 14 -41.94 8.49 24.42
C ARG A 14 -42.93 9.02 23.37
N PRO A 15 -44.13 9.48 23.76
CA PRO A 15 -45.10 10.03 22.81
C PRO A 15 -44.70 11.45 22.39
N ILE A 16 -44.45 11.65 21.10
CA ILE A 16 -44.39 12.98 20.49
C ILE A 16 -45.70 13.20 19.73
N TYR A 17 -46.55 14.04 20.33
CA TYR A 17 -47.67 14.78 19.74
C TYR A 17 -48.25 14.24 18.42
N ARG A 18 -49.28 13.39 18.53
CA ARG A 18 -50.36 13.42 17.54
C ARG A 18 -51.13 14.71 17.75
N GLN A 19 -51.06 15.62 16.79
CA GLN A 19 -52.08 16.64 16.60
C GLN A 19 -52.92 16.16 15.43
N ASP A 20 -54.18 15.80 15.69
CA ASP A 20 -55.13 15.46 14.65
C ASP A 20 -55.46 16.74 13.87
N LEU A 21 -54.79 16.91 12.73
CA LEU A 21 -55.13 17.94 11.75
C LEU A 21 -56.17 17.37 10.81
N GLU A 22 -57.44 17.73 11.04
CA GLU A 22 -58.52 17.47 10.09
C GLU A 22 -58.15 18.06 8.71
N PRO A 23 -58.13 17.26 7.64
CA PRO A 23 -57.71 17.72 6.32
C PRO A 23 -58.85 18.46 5.61
N ASN A 24 -59.20 19.65 6.11
CA ASN A 24 -60.13 20.57 5.43
C ASN A 24 -59.40 21.76 4.80
N ALA A 25 -58.32 21.44 4.08
CA ALA A 25 -57.68 22.37 3.16
C ALA A 25 -58.38 22.27 1.79
N THR A 26 -59.48 23.00 1.63
CA THR A 26 -60.15 23.07 0.31
C THR A 26 -59.28 23.88 -0.68
N PRO A 27 -59.33 23.59 -1.99
CA PRO A 27 -58.45 24.23 -2.99
C PRO A 27 -58.54 25.76 -3.04
N GLU A 28 -59.60 26.36 -2.52
CA GLU A 28 -59.83 27.81 -2.49
C GLU A 28 -58.91 28.55 -1.49
N ALA A 29 -58.32 27.84 -0.53
CA ALA A 29 -57.46 28.42 0.50
C ALA A 29 -56.14 29.02 -0.05
N PHE A 30 -55.68 28.55 -1.22
CA PHE A 30 -54.39 28.96 -1.80
C PHE A 30 -54.46 30.13 -2.81
N GLY A 31 -55.64 30.76 -2.98
CA GLY A 31 -55.81 31.84 -3.97
C GLY A 31 -56.76 32.99 -3.59
N ALA A 32 -57.67 32.80 -2.62
CA ALA A 32 -58.75 33.78 -2.35
C ALA A 32 -58.33 35.01 -1.51
N SER A 33 -57.08 35.08 -1.02
CA SER A 33 -56.59 36.20 -0.20
C SER A 33 -56.13 37.42 -1.02
N ILE A 34 -55.74 37.22 -2.28
CA ILE A 34 -55.25 38.28 -3.18
C ILE A 34 -56.39 39.21 -3.65
N GLY A 35 -57.64 38.73 -3.67
CA GLY A 35 -58.79 39.44 -4.25
C GLY A 35 -59.50 40.48 -3.37
N ARG A 36 -59.13 40.66 -2.08
CA ARG A 36 -59.90 41.50 -1.12
C ARG A 36 -59.18 42.77 -0.63
N GLY A 37 -58.10 43.19 -1.29
CA GLY A 37 -57.29 44.36 -0.88
C GLY A 37 -57.77 45.74 -1.36
N MET A 38 -58.68 45.83 -2.33
CA MET A 38 -58.89 47.06 -3.13
C MET A 38 -59.73 48.19 -2.48
N GLN A 39 -60.23 48.06 -1.26
CA GLN A 39 -61.13 49.05 -0.63
C GLN A 39 -60.51 49.90 0.49
N GLY A 40 -59.18 49.87 0.68
CA GLY A 40 -58.48 50.55 1.79
C GLY A 40 -57.23 51.35 1.39
N ALA A 41 -57.35 52.26 0.42
CA ALA A 41 -56.22 52.91 -0.26
C ALA A 41 -55.26 53.74 0.62
N ALA A 42 -55.64 54.14 1.85
CA ALA A 42 -54.81 54.98 2.72
C ALA A 42 -53.89 54.21 3.70
N ALA A 43 -54.13 52.91 3.92
CA ALA A 43 -53.31 52.05 4.79
C ALA A 43 -52.65 50.88 4.02
N GLY A 44 -52.66 50.96 2.69
CA GLY A 44 -52.21 49.89 1.80
C GLY A 44 -50.75 49.97 1.36
N LEU A 45 -50.10 51.13 1.48
CA LEU A 45 -48.74 51.34 0.96
C LEU A 45 -47.68 50.52 1.71
N ASP A 46 -47.69 50.53 3.04
CA ASP A 46 -46.76 49.73 3.86
C ASP A 46 -46.94 48.23 3.56
N LYS A 47 -48.19 47.76 3.49
CA LYS A 47 -48.50 46.36 3.16
C LYS A 47 -48.10 45.97 1.74
N PHE A 48 -48.16 46.89 0.77
CA PHE A 48 -47.64 46.64 -0.58
C PHE A 48 -46.12 46.59 -0.60
N ALA A 49 -45.44 47.43 0.19
CA ALA A 49 -43.99 47.39 0.34
C ALA A 49 -43.53 46.07 1.00
N ASP A 50 -44.21 45.62 2.05
CA ASP A 50 -43.95 44.35 2.72
C ASP A 50 -44.12 43.15 1.78
N VAL A 51 -45.23 43.11 1.02
CA VAL A 51 -45.49 42.03 0.04
C VAL A 51 -44.46 42.06 -1.09
N ALA A 52 -44.11 43.24 -1.62
CA ALA A 52 -43.08 43.36 -2.65
C ALA A 52 -41.69 42.94 -2.14
N ALA A 53 -41.34 43.28 -0.90
CA ALA A 53 -40.12 42.83 -0.25
C ALA A 53 -40.11 41.29 -0.04
N GLN A 54 -41.24 40.71 0.34
CA GLN A 54 -41.37 39.26 0.54
C GLN A 54 -41.26 38.49 -0.79
N VAL A 55 -41.92 38.96 -1.86
CA VAL A 55 -41.79 38.38 -3.21
C VAL A 55 -40.33 38.47 -3.69
N LYS A 56 -39.69 39.63 -3.55
CA LYS A 56 -38.28 39.81 -3.90
C LYS A 56 -37.35 38.89 -3.11
N SER A 57 -37.63 38.68 -1.83
CA SER A 57 -36.88 37.73 -0.99
C SER A 57 -36.99 36.29 -1.51
N LEU A 58 -38.16 35.88 -1.98
CA LEU A 58 -38.37 34.55 -2.56
C LEU A 58 -37.66 34.41 -3.92
N GLU A 59 -37.64 35.47 -4.74
CA GLU A 59 -36.89 35.50 -6.01
C GLU A 59 -35.37 35.41 -5.79
N ASP A 60 -34.84 36.22 -4.87
CA ASP A 60 -33.43 36.19 -4.47
C ASP A 60 -33.04 34.80 -3.95
N GLU A 61 -33.88 34.19 -3.09
CA GLU A 61 -33.66 32.84 -2.58
C GLU A 61 -33.72 31.78 -3.68
N ALA A 62 -34.65 31.88 -4.64
CA ALA A 62 -34.75 30.96 -5.77
C ALA A 62 -33.56 31.08 -6.74
N ALA A 63 -32.98 32.28 -6.91
CA ALA A 63 -31.74 32.47 -7.65
C ALA A 63 -30.54 31.83 -6.93
N VAL A 64 -30.41 32.09 -5.63
CA VAL A 64 -29.34 31.53 -4.78
C VAL A 64 -29.41 30.00 -4.69
N ARG A 65 -30.61 29.41 -4.56
CA ARG A 65 -30.80 27.95 -4.56
C ARG A 65 -30.36 27.31 -5.87
N ARG A 66 -30.65 27.93 -7.03
CA ARG A 66 -30.17 27.46 -8.33
C ARG A 66 -28.64 27.52 -8.43
N ALA A 67 -28.04 28.65 -8.07
CA ALA A 67 -26.58 28.80 -8.03
C ALA A 67 -25.92 27.77 -7.10
N ARG A 68 -26.48 27.52 -5.90
CA ARG A 68 -25.98 26.50 -4.97
C ARG A 68 -26.05 25.09 -5.56
N ASN A 69 -27.14 24.73 -6.23
CA ASN A 69 -27.26 23.42 -6.86
C ASN A 69 -26.25 23.25 -8.02
N GLN A 70 -25.98 24.31 -8.80
CA GLN A 70 -24.91 24.31 -9.80
C GLN A 70 -23.51 24.16 -9.16
N TYR A 71 -23.24 24.89 -8.08
CA TYR A 71 -22.00 24.77 -7.32
C TYR A 71 -21.76 23.33 -6.84
N ILE A 72 -22.79 22.67 -6.31
CA ILE A 72 -22.69 21.26 -5.88
C ILE A 72 -22.33 20.36 -7.06
N ALA A 73 -23.05 20.47 -8.18
CA ALA A 73 -22.79 19.65 -9.36
C ALA A 73 -21.36 19.83 -9.91
N GLU A 74 -20.89 21.07 -10.06
CA GLU A 74 -19.53 21.35 -10.53
C GLU A 74 -18.45 20.92 -9.52
N ALA A 75 -18.70 21.07 -8.21
CA ALA A 75 -17.80 20.57 -7.17
C ALA A 75 -17.72 19.05 -7.18
N ASP A 76 -18.83 18.35 -7.42
CA ASP A 76 -18.89 16.90 -7.50
C ASP A 76 -18.18 16.38 -8.77
N THR A 77 -18.25 17.08 -9.91
CA THR A 77 -17.39 16.78 -11.07
C THR A 77 -15.90 16.91 -10.70
N LEU A 78 -15.47 18.01 -10.07
CA LEU A 78 -14.07 18.19 -9.67
C LEU A 78 -13.55 17.11 -8.70
N LYS A 79 -14.43 16.54 -7.88
CA LYS A 79 -14.09 15.48 -6.91
C LYS A 79 -14.15 14.08 -7.51
N TYR A 80 -15.27 13.72 -8.14
CA TYR A 80 -15.69 12.33 -8.36
C TYR A 80 -15.77 11.91 -9.83
N ASP A 81 -15.60 12.82 -10.79
CA ASP A 81 -15.67 12.49 -12.22
C ASP A 81 -14.77 11.28 -12.58
N PRO A 82 -15.27 10.25 -13.28
CA PRO A 82 -14.51 9.02 -13.50
C PRO A 82 -13.21 9.19 -14.32
N GLU A 83 -13.13 10.20 -15.18
CA GLU A 83 -11.99 10.40 -16.09
C GLU A 83 -10.99 11.43 -15.52
N GLY A 84 -11.50 12.51 -14.93
CA GLY A 84 -10.71 13.66 -14.48
C GLY A 84 -10.70 13.91 -12.97
N GLY A 85 -11.68 13.38 -12.23
CA GLY A 85 -11.96 13.72 -10.82
C GLY A 85 -10.78 13.52 -9.89
N PHE A 86 -10.57 14.47 -8.96
CA PHE A 86 -9.40 14.46 -8.08
C PHE A 86 -9.32 13.22 -7.19
N LEU A 87 -10.46 12.71 -6.70
CA LEU A 87 -10.52 11.56 -5.81
C LEU A 87 -10.33 10.21 -6.53
N GLN A 88 -10.36 10.19 -7.86
CA GLN A 88 -10.00 9.01 -8.67
C GLN A 88 -8.48 8.88 -8.87
N LYS A 89 -7.70 9.92 -8.56
CA LYS A 89 -6.25 9.92 -8.71
C LYS A 89 -5.60 9.24 -7.50
N GLU A 90 -4.57 8.45 -7.73
CA GLU A 90 -3.84 7.74 -6.68
C GLU A 90 -2.33 8.03 -6.67
N GLY A 91 -1.70 7.68 -5.55
CA GLY A 91 -0.25 7.76 -5.36
C GLY A 91 0.33 9.12 -5.76
N ARG A 92 1.36 9.10 -6.62
CA ARG A 92 2.05 10.32 -7.07
C ARG A 92 1.14 11.27 -7.86
N SER A 93 0.23 10.74 -8.69
CA SER A 93 -0.66 11.55 -9.52
C SER A 93 -1.61 12.42 -8.69
N ALA A 94 -2.08 11.93 -7.54
CA ALA A 94 -2.92 12.69 -6.62
C ALA A 94 -2.15 13.80 -5.89
N ILE A 95 -0.88 13.54 -5.53
CA ILE A 95 -0.02 14.53 -4.87
C ILE A 95 0.21 15.72 -5.81
N ASP A 96 0.55 15.44 -7.07
CA ASP A 96 0.89 16.43 -8.08
C ASP A 96 -0.35 17.17 -8.63
N ALA A 97 -1.53 16.53 -8.66
CA ALA A 97 -2.79 17.17 -9.10
C ALA A 97 -3.49 18.02 -8.01
N PHE A 98 -3.15 17.84 -6.73
CA PHE A 98 -3.83 18.55 -5.63
C PHE A 98 -3.78 20.09 -5.73
N PRO A 99 -2.68 20.75 -6.14
CA PRO A 99 -2.65 22.21 -6.28
C PRO A 99 -3.65 22.74 -7.32
N GLU A 100 -3.91 21.97 -8.38
CA GLU A 100 -4.92 22.31 -9.39
C GLU A 100 -6.34 22.13 -8.84
N TYR A 101 -6.62 20.99 -8.19
CA TYR A 101 -7.89 20.76 -7.49
C TYR A 101 -8.20 21.88 -6.49
N GLN A 102 -7.20 22.28 -5.67
CA GLN A 102 -7.37 23.32 -4.67
C GLN A 102 -7.68 24.69 -5.29
N ARG A 103 -7.04 25.03 -6.43
CA ARG A 103 -7.34 26.25 -7.21
C ARG A 103 -8.76 26.20 -7.77
N ASN A 104 -9.09 25.15 -8.51
CA ASN A 104 -10.39 25.00 -9.18
C ASN A 104 -11.55 25.02 -8.17
N MET A 105 -11.38 24.41 -6.99
CA MET A 105 -12.36 24.44 -5.90
C MET A 105 -12.44 25.81 -5.21
N GLY A 106 -11.33 26.56 -5.12
CA GLY A 106 -11.29 27.92 -4.59
C GLY A 106 -11.99 28.94 -5.49
N ASP A 107 -11.80 28.82 -6.80
CA ASP A 107 -12.39 29.71 -7.81
C ASP A 107 -13.88 29.38 -8.10
N LEU A 108 -14.35 28.18 -7.72
CA LEU A 108 -15.68 27.70 -8.10
C LEU A 108 -16.82 28.62 -7.62
N ARG A 109 -16.70 29.21 -6.42
CA ARG A 109 -17.71 30.16 -5.91
C ARG A 109 -17.80 31.41 -6.79
N SER A 110 -16.68 32.01 -7.18
CA SER A 110 -16.70 33.22 -8.00
C SER A 110 -17.19 32.92 -9.42
N LYS A 111 -16.78 31.78 -9.99
CA LYS A 111 -17.25 31.25 -11.28
C LYS A 111 -18.77 31.11 -11.32
N VAL A 112 -19.36 30.35 -10.39
CA VAL A 112 -20.82 30.10 -10.36
C VAL A 112 -21.60 31.37 -10.06
N SER A 113 -21.14 32.20 -9.11
CA SER A 113 -21.75 33.50 -8.80
C SER A 113 -21.81 34.42 -10.02
N SER A 114 -20.75 34.46 -10.82
CA SER A 114 -20.64 35.29 -12.02
C SER A 114 -21.50 34.74 -13.16
N ALA A 115 -21.48 33.41 -13.37
CA ALA A 115 -22.29 32.74 -14.39
C ALA A 115 -23.79 32.91 -14.15
N ALA A 116 -24.23 32.81 -12.88
CA ALA A 116 -25.61 33.04 -12.48
C ALA A 116 -26.01 34.54 -12.41
N ARG A 117 -25.06 35.46 -12.67
CA ARG A 117 -25.25 36.93 -12.64
C ARG A 117 -25.88 37.44 -11.34
N LEU A 118 -25.46 36.87 -10.20
CA LEU A 118 -26.05 37.19 -8.89
C LEU A 118 -25.83 38.65 -8.50
N THR A 119 -26.86 39.30 -7.96
CA THR A 119 -26.76 40.65 -7.36
C THR A 119 -25.91 40.64 -6.09
N PRO A 120 -25.31 41.75 -5.62
CA PRO A 120 -24.48 41.76 -4.41
C PRO A 120 -25.16 41.19 -3.16
N SER A 121 -26.49 41.33 -3.03
CA SER A 121 -27.27 40.70 -1.94
C SER A 121 -27.28 39.18 -2.09
N GLN A 122 -27.64 38.68 -3.28
CA GLN A 122 -27.65 37.26 -3.61
C GLN A 122 -26.25 36.63 -3.49
N GLN A 123 -25.18 37.34 -3.84
CA GLN A 123 -23.79 36.87 -3.67
C GLN A 123 -23.47 36.58 -2.20
N ASN A 124 -23.88 37.46 -1.28
CA ASN A 124 -23.71 37.26 0.16
C ASN A 124 -24.54 36.09 0.71
N MET A 125 -25.77 35.91 0.22
CA MET A 125 -26.61 34.75 0.56
C MET A 125 -26.02 33.44 0.03
N PHE A 126 -25.54 33.46 -1.21
CA PHE A 126 -24.89 32.32 -1.88
C PHE A 126 -23.59 31.92 -1.18
N ALA A 127 -22.72 32.88 -0.85
CA ALA A 127 -21.49 32.62 -0.10
C ALA A 127 -21.78 31.90 1.23
N LYS A 128 -22.73 32.40 2.03
CA LYS A 128 -23.16 31.73 3.27
C LYS A 128 -23.71 30.31 3.05
N ALA A 129 -24.35 30.07 1.90
CA ALA A 129 -24.92 28.77 1.56
C ALA A 129 -23.90 27.73 1.05
N VAL A 130 -22.73 28.16 0.54
CA VAL A 130 -21.68 27.26 0.04
C VAL A 130 -20.43 27.19 0.92
N ASP A 131 -20.21 28.13 1.84
CA ASP A 131 -19.02 28.15 2.71
C ASP A 131 -18.77 26.81 3.46
N PRO A 132 -19.80 26.14 4.04
CA PRO A 132 -19.62 24.82 4.65
C PRO A 132 -19.22 23.73 3.65
N LEU A 133 -19.69 23.82 2.40
CA LEU A 133 -19.40 22.87 1.31
C LEU A 133 -17.97 23.06 0.78
N GLU A 134 -17.50 24.30 0.68
CA GLU A 134 -16.10 24.63 0.37
C GLU A 134 -15.16 24.06 1.44
N GLN A 135 -15.47 24.30 2.72
CA GLN A 135 -14.65 23.84 3.84
C GLN A 135 -14.56 22.30 3.88
N ASP A 136 -15.69 21.61 3.69
CA ASP A 136 -15.69 20.15 3.60
C ASP A 136 -14.92 19.63 2.38
N SER A 137 -15.12 20.22 1.20
CA SER A 137 -14.39 19.81 -0.03
C SER A 137 -12.87 20.02 0.10
N ARG A 138 -12.43 21.10 0.76
CA ARG A 138 -11.00 21.31 1.09
C ARG A 138 -10.48 20.26 2.06
N ARG A 139 -11.24 19.92 3.10
CA ARG A 139 -10.91 18.87 4.07
C ARG A 139 -10.78 17.50 3.39
N GLN A 140 -11.76 17.12 2.57
CA GLN A 140 -11.75 15.85 1.83
C GLN A 140 -10.51 15.77 0.92
N GLY A 141 -10.22 16.82 0.14
CA GLY A 141 -9.04 16.84 -0.75
C GLY A 141 -7.70 16.73 0.00
N LEU A 142 -7.57 17.37 1.16
CA LEU A 142 -6.39 17.24 2.02
C LEU A 142 -6.23 15.83 2.58
N MET A 143 -7.33 15.21 3.03
CA MET A 143 -7.32 13.82 3.52
C MET A 143 -6.93 12.84 2.41
N HIS A 144 -7.50 13.00 1.20
CA HIS A 144 -7.17 12.19 0.03
C HIS A 144 -5.69 12.30 -0.36
N LYS A 145 -5.17 13.53 -0.45
CA LYS A 145 -3.72 13.76 -0.68
C LYS A 145 -2.87 13.08 0.39
N GLY A 146 -3.26 13.15 1.66
CA GLY A 146 -2.56 12.49 2.77
C GLY A 146 -2.53 10.97 2.63
N GLN A 147 -3.66 10.36 2.26
CA GLN A 147 -3.78 8.92 2.01
C GLN A 147 -2.94 8.50 0.79
N ALA A 148 -3.01 9.24 -0.31
CA ALA A 148 -2.21 8.99 -1.52
C ALA A 148 -0.70 9.13 -1.26
N LEU A 149 -0.28 10.12 -0.48
CA LEU A 149 1.12 10.29 -0.04
C LEU A 149 1.59 9.13 0.83
N LYS A 150 0.78 8.69 1.81
CA LYS A 150 1.07 7.52 2.63
C LYS A 150 1.22 6.26 1.76
N SER A 151 0.28 6.02 0.84
CA SER A 151 0.32 4.88 -0.08
C SER A 151 1.56 4.90 -0.98
N TYR A 152 1.89 6.06 -1.55
CA TYR A 152 3.08 6.25 -2.38
C TYR A 152 4.38 5.93 -1.62
N ILE A 153 4.55 6.48 -0.41
CA ILE A 153 5.73 6.20 0.42
C ILE A 153 5.80 4.72 0.82
N VAL A 154 4.67 4.11 1.20
CA VAL A 154 4.62 2.68 1.55
C VAL A 154 5.02 1.78 0.37
N SER A 155 4.66 2.15 -0.87
CA SER A 155 5.08 1.43 -2.09
C SER A 155 6.60 1.56 -2.34
N ASP A 156 7.16 2.74 -2.11
CA ASP A 156 8.60 3.02 -2.25
C ASP A 156 9.44 2.28 -1.19
N LEU A 157 8.95 2.23 0.05
CA LEU A 157 9.55 1.43 1.14
C LEU A 157 9.55 -0.06 0.80
N LYS A 158 8.42 -0.62 0.34
CA LYS A 158 8.32 -2.04 -0.11
C LYS A 158 9.33 -2.34 -1.22
N SER A 159 9.49 -1.44 -2.18
CA SER A 159 10.46 -1.54 -3.27
C SER A 159 11.92 -1.47 -2.77
N SER A 160 12.18 -0.65 -1.76
CA SER A 160 13.49 -0.51 -1.11
C SER A 160 13.86 -1.76 -0.30
N VAL A 161 12.92 -2.35 0.45
CA VAL A 161 13.12 -3.65 1.14
C VAL A 161 13.56 -4.74 0.16
N GLN A 162 12.85 -4.89 -0.97
CA GLN A 162 13.22 -5.85 -2.01
C GLN A 162 14.61 -5.55 -2.59
N THR A 163 14.90 -4.28 -2.89
CA THR A 163 16.21 -3.84 -3.40
C THR A 163 17.34 -4.21 -2.44
N PHE A 164 17.15 -4.03 -1.13
CA PHE A 164 18.15 -4.43 -0.14
C PHE A 164 18.32 -5.96 -0.04
N GLY A 165 17.24 -6.74 -0.18
CA GLY A 165 17.33 -8.20 -0.33
C GLY A 165 18.17 -8.62 -1.53
N ASP A 166 17.96 -7.98 -2.68
CA ASP A 166 18.76 -8.21 -3.90
C ASP A 166 20.23 -7.83 -3.74
N GLN A 167 20.52 -6.74 -3.02
CA GLN A 167 21.90 -6.34 -2.73
C GLN A 167 22.59 -7.30 -1.76
N ALA A 168 21.88 -7.83 -0.76
CA ALA A 168 22.39 -8.90 0.09
C ALA A 168 22.73 -10.14 -0.73
N MET A 169 21.84 -10.57 -1.65
CA MET A 169 22.10 -11.68 -2.57
C MET A 169 23.31 -11.46 -3.49
N LYS A 170 23.45 -10.25 -4.05
CA LYS A 170 24.62 -9.88 -4.87
C LYS A 170 25.92 -9.98 -4.08
N ASN A 171 25.89 -9.63 -2.79
CA ASN A 171 27.04 -9.64 -1.89
C ASN A 171 27.16 -10.90 -1.02
N ALA A 172 26.54 -12.02 -1.40
CA ALA A 172 26.49 -13.27 -0.61
C ALA A 172 27.86 -13.77 -0.05
N GLY A 173 28.96 -13.54 -0.77
CA GLY A 173 30.31 -13.90 -0.34
C GLY A 173 30.93 -12.98 0.73
N ASN A 174 30.24 -11.89 1.13
CA ASN A 174 30.69 -10.94 2.13
C ASN A 174 29.63 -10.81 3.26
N PRO A 175 29.80 -11.55 4.38
CA PRO A 175 28.83 -11.55 5.49
C PRO A 175 28.54 -10.17 6.08
N ALA A 176 29.53 -9.27 6.13
CA ALA A 176 29.34 -7.91 6.64
C ALA A 176 28.43 -7.07 5.71
N MET A 177 28.56 -7.23 4.40
CA MET A 177 27.67 -6.57 3.44
C MET A 177 26.26 -7.18 3.43
N VAL A 178 26.13 -8.51 3.56
CA VAL A 178 24.83 -9.17 3.74
C VAL A 178 24.10 -8.60 4.97
N GLN A 179 24.77 -8.56 6.12
CA GLN A 179 24.18 -8.03 7.36
C GLN A 179 23.86 -6.52 7.27
N LYS A 180 24.70 -5.72 6.60
CA LYS A 180 24.43 -4.31 6.31
C LYS A 180 23.12 -4.12 5.53
N TYR A 181 22.89 -4.91 4.48
CA TYR A 181 21.67 -4.79 3.67
C TYR A 181 20.43 -5.38 4.37
N ILE A 182 20.58 -6.43 5.17
CA ILE A 182 19.50 -6.92 6.04
C ILE A 182 19.07 -5.82 7.02
N ALA A 183 20.02 -5.17 7.70
CA ALA A 183 19.72 -4.07 8.63
C ALA A 183 19.06 -2.87 7.93
N ALA A 184 19.45 -2.56 6.68
CA ALA A 184 18.80 -1.52 5.87
C ALA A 184 17.34 -1.88 5.55
N GLY A 185 17.07 -3.10 5.06
CA GLY A 185 15.69 -3.54 4.80
C GLY A 185 14.81 -3.59 6.06
N GLN A 186 15.37 -3.95 7.21
CA GLN A 186 14.66 -3.86 8.50
C GLN A 186 14.31 -2.42 8.89
N LEU A 187 15.19 -1.44 8.59
CA LEU A 187 14.89 -0.02 8.83
C LEU A 187 13.71 0.46 7.98
N GLU A 188 13.65 0.08 6.70
CA GLU A 188 12.51 0.42 5.84
C GLU A 188 11.20 -0.25 6.32
N LEU A 189 11.27 -1.52 6.78
CA LEU A 189 10.12 -2.21 7.38
C LEU A 189 9.61 -1.52 8.66
N ARG A 190 10.50 -0.94 9.48
CA ARG A 190 10.09 -0.12 10.65
C ARG A 190 9.39 1.15 10.21
N ARG A 191 9.92 1.84 9.20
CA ARG A 191 9.28 3.04 8.66
C ARG A 191 7.93 2.73 8.02
N GLN A 192 7.80 1.58 7.39
CA GLN A 192 6.54 1.07 6.86
C GLN A 192 5.55 0.76 7.99
N ALA A 193 6.01 0.09 9.07
CA ALA A 193 5.21 -0.22 10.25
C ALA A 193 4.62 1.03 10.92
N GLU A 194 5.41 2.09 11.08
CA GLU A 194 4.95 3.38 11.59
C GLU A 194 3.84 3.99 10.72
N LEU A 195 3.98 3.92 9.40
CA LEU A 195 3.00 4.47 8.46
C LEU A 195 1.73 3.62 8.41
N GLU A 196 1.84 2.30 8.29
CA GLU A 196 0.71 1.37 8.20
C GLU A 196 0.04 1.08 9.56
N GLY A 197 0.67 1.46 10.68
CA GLY A 197 0.12 1.29 12.03
C GLY A 197 0.28 -0.13 12.60
N TRP A 198 1.35 -0.83 12.22
CA TRP A 198 1.59 -2.20 12.66
C TRP A 198 1.95 -2.27 14.15
N GLY A 199 1.42 -3.30 14.83
CA GLY A 199 1.87 -3.66 16.17
C GLY A 199 3.28 -4.28 16.18
N ALA A 200 3.91 -4.30 17.36
CA ALA A 200 5.27 -4.82 17.53
C ALA A 200 5.42 -6.28 17.06
N ASP A 201 4.42 -7.14 17.30
CA ASP A 201 4.44 -8.53 16.85
C ASP A 201 4.37 -8.65 15.32
N THR A 202 3.55 -7.81 14.67
CA THR A 202 3.47 -7.75 13.20
C THR A 202 4.79 -7.28 12.60
N LEU A 203 5.38 -6.20 13.11
CA LEU A 203 6.69 -5.73 12.68
C LEU A 203 7.76 -6.83 12.85
N LYS A 204 7.82 -7.47 14.02
CA LYS A 204 8.79 -8.55 14.31
C LYS A 204 8.61 -9.74 13.37
N LEU A 205 7.37 -10.11 13.03
CA LEU A 205 7.07 -11.16 12.06
C LEU A 205 7.55 -10.78 10.65
N GLN A 206 7.33 -9.53 10.22
CA GLN A 206 7.77 -9.04 8.92
C GLN A 206 9.29 -8.92 8.82
N GLU A 207 9.98 -8.42 9.87
CA GLU A 207 11.44 -8.40 9.94
C GLU A 207 12.03 -9.82 9.89
N ALA A 208 11.46 -10.77 10.64
CA ALA A 208 11.91 -12.17 10.64
C ALA A 208 11.66 -12.86 9.30
N GLY A 209 10.51 -12.61 8.66
CA GLY A 209 10.20 -13.12 7.32
C GLY A 209 11.17 -12.58 6.27
N PHE A 210 11.49 -11.29 6.31
CA PHE A 210 12.48 -10.68 5.41
C PHE A 210 13.88 -11.29 5.59
N VAL A 211 14.38 -11.38 6.82
CA VAL A 211 15.70 -11.97 7.11
C VAL A 211 15.77 -13.42 6.65
N SER A 212 14.73 -14.21 6.95
CA SER A 212 14.63 -15.61 6.51
C SER A 212 14.65 -15.74 4.98
N GLY A 213 13.85 -14.92 4.29
CA GLY A 213 13.79 -14.88 2.83
C GLY A 213 15.12 -14.50 2.18
N VAL A 214 15.86 -13.55 2.75
CA VAL A 214 17.20 -13.18 2.27
C VAL A 214 18.17 -14.36 2.40
N HIS A 215 18.24 -15.01 3.57
CA HIS A 215 19.12 -16.17 3.76
C HIS A 215 18.71 -17.37 2.90
N LYS A 216 17.41 -17.59 2.67
CA LYS A 216 16.88 -18.60 1.75
C LYS A 216 17.35 -18.36 0.33
N ASN A 217 17.17 -17.15 -0.20
CA ASN A 217 17.55 -16.84 -1.57
C ASN A 217 19.08 -16.86 -1.77
N ILE A 218 19.86 -16.47 -0.75
CA ILE A 218 21.33 -16.66 -0.75
C ILE A 218 21.68 -18.15 -0.79
N THR A 219 21.03 -18.99 0.03
CA THR A 219 21.24 -20.45 0.03
C THR A 219 20.97 -21.05 -1.35
N LEU A 220 19.82 -20.72 -1.97
CA LEU A 220 19.46 -21.17 -3.31
C LEU A 220 20.46 -20.70 -4.38
N LYS A 221 20.94 -19.45 -4.28
CA LYS A 221 21.97 -18.92 -5.18
C LYS A 221 23.30 -19.68 -5.06
N ILE A 222 23.72 -20.04 -3.85
CA ILE A 222 24.95 -20.84 -3.63
C ILE A 222 24.74 -22.27 -4.17
N ALA A 223 23.56 -22.85 -3.96
CA ALA A 223 23.22 -24.21 -4.35
C ALA A 223 23.30 -24.45 -5.87
N ALA A 224 23.04 -23.41 -6.67
CA ALA A 224 23.20 -23.45 -8.13
C ALA A 224 24.64 -23.74 -8.60
N THR A 225 25.64 -23.64 -7.71
CA THR A 225 27.05 -23.92 -8.02
C THR A 225 27.75 -24.87 -7.04
N ASP A 226 27.38 -24.87 -5.75
CA ASP A 226 27.90 -25.81 -4.75
C ASP A 226 26.84 -26.08 -3.67
N ALA A 227 26.22 -27.26 -3.74
CA ALA A 227 25.19 -27.68 -2.78
C ALA A 227 25.74 -27.85 -1.35
N ILE A 228 26.99 -28.25 -1.18
CA ILE A 228 27.63 -28.46 0.14
C ILE A 228 27.93 -27.10 0.79
N ALA A 229 28.37 -26.11 0.00
CA ALA A 229 28.50 -24.73 0.48
C ALA A 229 27.14 -24.12 0.86
N ALA A 230 26.07 -24.46 0.12
CA ALA A 230 24.72 -24.01 0.43
C ALA A 230 24.20 -24.62 1.75
N GLU A 231 24.36 -25.94 1.96
CA GLU A 231 24.02 -26.61 3.22
C GLU A 231 24.76 -25.97 4.41
N LYS A 232 26.07 -25.72 4.26
CA LYS A 232 26.87 -25.04 5.29
C LYS A 232 26.38 -23.61 5.56
N TYR A 233 26.02 -22.85 4.53
CA TYR A 233 25.46 -21.51 4.69
C TYR A 233 24.12 -21.52 5.42
N MET A 234 23.21 -22.42 5.02
CA MET A 234 21.91 -22.61 5.68
C MET A 234 22.08 -22.95 7.16
N GLN A 235 22.90 -23.96 7.49
CA GLN A 235 23.16 -24.35 8.88
C GLN A 235 23.76 -23.21 9.72
N SER A 236 24.69 -22.44 9.13
CA SER A 236 25.33 -21.30 9.82
C SER A 236 24.36 -20.16 10.13
N ASN A 237 23.30 -20.00 9.34
CA ASN A 237 22.30 -18.93 9.49
C ASN A 237 20.94 -19.44 10.00
N ALA A 238 20.78 -20.73 10.29
CA ALA A 238 19.49 -21.36 10.62
C ALA A 238 18.70 -20.65 11.74
N LYS A 239 19.37 -20.07 12.74
CA LYS A 239 18.73 -19.28 13.82
C LYS A 239 18.02 -18.01 13.34
N GLN A 240 18.34 -17.52 12.14
CA GLN A 240 17.76 -16.35 11.49
C GLN A 240 16.72 -16.74 10.41
N MET A 241 16.40 -18.04 10.30
CA MET A 241 15.51 -18.59 9.27
C MET A 241 14.28 -19.23 9.90
N SER A 242 13.12 -19.10 9.26
CA SER A 242 11.90 -19.77 9.67
C SER A 242 12.04 -21.28 9.54
N GLY A 243 11.30 -22.05 10.36
CA GLY A 243 11.29 -23.51 10.26
C GLY A 243 10.76 -24.00 8.90
N ALA A 244 9.84 -23.25 8.28
CA ALA A 244 9.33 -23.53 6.94
C ALA A 244 10.42 -23.38 5.88
N ASP A 245 11.15 -22.25 5.88
CA ASP A 245 12.23 -22.01 4.91
C ASP A 245 13.39 -23.00 5.09
N GLN A 246 13.75 -23.35 6.33
CA GLN A 246 14.74 -24.39 6.60
C GLN A 246 14.30 -25.77 6.06
N TYR A 247 13.03 -26.12 6.22
CA TYR A 247 12.48 -27.38 5.71
C TYR A 247 12.42 -27.42 4.18
N GLU A 248 11.96 -26.34 3.55
CA GLU A 248 11.93 -26.20 2.09
C GLU A 248 13.34 -26.32 1.49
N LEU A 249 14.34 -25.64 2.05
CA LEU A 249 15.73 -25.74 1.62
C LEU A 249 16.33 -27.14 1.85
N SER A 250 16.06 -27.74 3.01
CA SER A 250 16.53 -29.10 3.30
C SER A 250 15.99 -30.12 2.29
N ASN A 251 14.76 -29.94 1.83
CA ASN A 251 14.19 -30.75 0.75
C ASN A 251 14.75 -30.39 -0.63
N SER A 252 14.92 -29.10 -0.95
CA SER A 252 15.40 -28.65 -2.26
C SER A 252 16.88 -28.93 -2.52
N LEU A 253 17.69 -29.13 -1.47
CA LEU A 253 19.11 -29.45 -1.57
C LEU A 253 19.40 -30.96 -1.54
N LYS A 254 18.40 -31.79 -1.19
CA LYS A 254 18.61 -33.18 -0.78
C LYS A 254 19.25 -34.05 -1.86
N THR A 255 18.80 -33.93 -3.10
CA THR A 255 19.26 -34.76 -4.22
C THR A 255 20.68 -34.38 -4.63
N GLU A 256 20.90 -33.08 -4.76
CA GLU A 256 22.15 -32.44 -5.18
C GLU A 256 23.25 -32.69 -4.14
N LEU A 257 22.92 -32.61 -2.84
CA LEU A 257 23.82 -32.95 -1.75
C LEU A 257 24.26 -34.42 -1.78
N VAL A 258 23.33 -35.35 -2.04
CA VAL A 258 23.69 -36.77 -2.16
C VAL A 258 24.62 -36.98 -3.35
N GLN A 259 24.31 -36.39 -4.52
CA GLN A 259 25.15 -36.51 -5.70
C GLN A 259 26.55 -35.92 -5.50
N GLU A 260 26.66 -34.69 -4.95
CA GLU A 260 27.95 -34.03 -4.73
C GLU A 260 28.80 -34.73 -3.66
N LYS A 261 28.18 -35.23 -2.57
CA LYS A 261 28.89 -36.04 -1.56
C LYS A 261 29.41 -37.34 -2.17
N SER A 262 28.58 -38.06 -2.95
CA SER A 262 29.00 -39.29 -3.63
C SER A 262 30.12 -39.07 -4.66
N LYS A 263 30.09 -37.96 -5.43
CA LYS A 263 31.19 -37.61 -6.36
C LYS A 263 32.51 -37.39 -5.61
N ARG A 264 32.51 -36.54 -4.58
CA ARG A 264 33.73 -36.23 -3.81
C ARG A 264 34.29 -37.45 -3.08
N GLU A 265 33.44 -38.36 -2.61
CA GLU A 265 33.86 -39.63 -2.01
C GLU A 265 34.47 -40.58 -3.05
N ALA A 266 33.87 -40.71 -4.24
CA ALA A 266 34.44 -41.50 -5.34
C ALA A 266 35.77 -40.93 -5.84
N GLU A 267 35.90 -39.60 -5.96
CA GLU A 267 37.16 -38.92 -6.30
C GLU A 267 38.25 -39.15 -5.25
N ALA A 268 37.90 -39.10 -3.95
CA ALA A 268 38.83 -39.39 -2.87
C ALA A 268 39.37 -40.83 -2.96
N ILE A 269 38.49 -41.83 -3.15
CA ILE A 269 38.88 -43.23 -3.32
C ILE A 269 39.78 -43.42 -4.55
N LEU A 270 39.45 -42.79 -5.68
CA LEU A 270 40.26 -42.86 -6.91
C LEU A 270 41.60 -42.13 -6.82
N SER A 271 41.72 -41.12 -5.94
CA SER A 271 42.96 -40.41 -5.67
C SER A 271 43.86 -41.18 -4.71
N ASP A 272 43.29 -41.75 -3.63
CA ASP A 272 44.04 -42.49 -2.60
C ASP A 272 44.49 -43.88 -3.08
N GLY A 273 43.66 -44.54 -3.91
CA GLY A 273 44.04 -45.74 -4.67
C GLY A 273 45.13 -45.52 -5.74
N ARG A 274 45.64 -44.29 -5.88
CA ARG A 274 46.69 -43.90 -6.84
C ARG A 274 48.00 -43.50 -6.17
N GLN A 275 48.32 -44.04 -5.00
CA GLN A 275 49.70 -44.03 -4.51
C GLN A 275 50.58 -44.91 -5.42
N PRO A 276 51.60 -44.36 -6.10
CA PRO A 276 52.55 -45.19 -6.83
C PRO A 276 53.40 -45.96 -5.82
N SER A 277 53.46 -47.29 -5.96
CA SER A 277 54.22 -48.18 -5.08
C SER A 277 55.72 -47.88 -5.15
N THR A 278 56.23 -46.98 -4.31
CA THR A 278 57.67 -46.75 -4.14
C THR A 278 58.28 -47.90 -3.35
N SER A 279 58.48 -49.03 -4.02
CA SER A 279 59.17 -50.21 -3.50
C SER A 279 59.95 -50.88 -4.63
N ALA A 280 60.95 -50.15 -5.14
CA ALA A 280 62.05 -50.70 -5.91
C ALA A 280 63.35 -50.37 -5.16
N GLU A 281 63.91 -51.39 -4.55
CA GLU A 281 65.12 -51.37 -3.73
C GLU A 281 66.35 -50.91 -4.56
N PRO A 282 67.27 -50.09 -4.01
CA PRO A 282 68.39 -49.56 -4.78
C PRO A 282 69.42 -50.65 -5.10
N ALA A 283 69.54 -51.01 -6.38
CA ALA A 283 70.52 -51.99 -6.85
C ALA A 283 71.97 -51.50 -6.62
N GLN A 284 72.74 -52.30 -5.87
CA GLN A 284 74.16 -52.07 -5.63
C GLN A 284 75.03 -52.38 -6.88
N PRO A 285 76.21 -51.74 -7.02
CA PRO A 285 77.04 -51.88 -8.22
C PRO A 285 77.86 -53.18 -8.23
N ALA A 286 77.89 -53.86 -9.39
CA ALA A 286 78.70 -55.06 -9.58
C ALA A 286 80.03 -54.76 -10.28
N SER A 287 81.13 -54.80 -9.52
CA SER A 287 82.51 -54.80 -10.08
C SER A 287 83.00 -56.23 -10.31
N GLY A 288 83.45 -56.50 -11.53
CA GLY A 288 83.57 -57.85 -12.10
C GLY A 288 84.68 -58.79 -11.57
N ARG A 289 84.72 -59.98 -12.18
CA ARG A 289 85.87 -60.89 -12.14
C ARG A 289 85.96 -61.73 -13.42
N THR A 290 87.18 -61.91 -13.90
CA THR A 290 87.54 -62.60 -15.15
C THR A 290 87.79 -64.09 -14.94
N LEU A 291 87.60 -64.89 -16.00
CA LEU A 291 88.13 -66.25 -16.15
C LEU A 291 88.69 -66.42 -17.56
N ALA A 292 89.99 -66.71 -17.68
CA ALA A 292 90.57 -67.36 -18.86
C ALA A 292 90.33 -68.89 -18.73
N GLN A 293 90.46 -69.80 -19.70
CA GLN A 293 91.36 -69.99 -20.85
C GLN A 293 90.66 -71.03 -21.79
N ALA A 294 91.11 -71.45 -22.99
CA ALA A 294 92.25 -71.16 -23.85
C ALA A 294 91.87 -71.46 -25.33
N GLY A 295 92.77 -71.23 -26.29
CA GLY A 295 92.66 -71.76 -27.67
C GLY A 295 93.61 -72.93 -27.93
N PRO A 296 93.64 -73.47 -29.16
CA PRO A 296 94.92 -73.87 -29.74
C PRO A 296 95.13 -73.36 -31.18
N ARG A 297 96.42 -73.27 -31.57
CA ARG A 297 96.89 -72.92 -32.93
C ARG A 297 97.00 -74.16 -33.82
N ARG A 298 96.87 -73.96 -35.14
CA ARG A 298 97.72 -74.47 -36.26
C ARG A 298 97.05 -74.06 -37.59
N SER A 299 97.77 -73.80 -38.68
CA SER A 299 99.22 -73.78 -38.94
C SER A 299 99.49 -72.83 -40.10
#